data_AF-B4GJF7-F1
#
_entry.id   AF-B4GJF7-F1
#
_cell.length_a   1.000
_cell.length_b   1.000
_cell.length_c   1.000
_cell.angle_alpha   90.00
_cell.angle_beta   90.00
_cell.angle_gamma   90.00
#
_symmetry.space_group_name_H-M   'P 1'
#
loop_
_entity.id
_entity.type
_entity.pdbx_description
1 polymer ?
#
loop_
_entity_poly.entity_id
_entity_poly.type
_entity_poly.pdbx_seq_one_letter_code
_entity_poly.pdbx_strand_id
1 'polypeptide(L)'
;MAVHSNSIPFLLILALVASGSQGANILGLFTSLSPSHLVIQMSMAKILAESGHNVTVVTALKPPLLHPAVNHIQVTLDEADGKSFGALVADMAKRDTSNAVISMLVAMGSLTSAFGKMADVLRHQKVKDLYEHTDNHFDLVIWEASMVKDQPDPLPENIEDFLNSASSDDGAIFLSLGSNVKAEHIKSDTVQKMFNVISKLKQKVIWKWDNLENTPGKSENILYAKWLPQDDILAHPKIRLFITHAGKGGVTEAQYHGKPMLALPVFGDQPGNAAALVTQGFGLSLSLLTLEEQSFRDNIHEILENPKYNRAVKAFSSLYRDRPLSARQTLLYWVDYVIRHHGAAHLQSPVY
;
A
#
# COMPACT_ATOMS: atom_id res chain seq x y z
N MET A 1 11.71 -79.09 21.75
CA MET A 1 10.88 -79.33 20.56
C MET A 1 10.62 -77.99 19.91
N ALA A 2 10.85 -77.95 18.60
CA ALA A 2 10.85 -76.75 17.77
C ALA A 2 9.48 -76.07 17.67
N VAL A 3 9.47 -74.78 17.33
CA VAL A 3 8.96 -74.22 16.05
C VAL A 3 8.90 -72.68 16.16
N HIS A 4 9.62 -72.01 15.24
CA HIS A 4 9.36 -70.75 14.50
C HIS A 4 8.53 -69.60 15.15
N SER A 5 8.70 -68.29 14.88
CA SER A 5 9.27 -67.59 13.73
C SER A 5 9.46 -66.08 14.02
N ASN A 6 10.54 -65.52 13.48
CA ASN A 6 10.61 -64.31 12.65
C ASN A 6 10.24 -62.90 13.17
N SER A 7 11.21 -61.99 12.97
CA SER A 7 11.09 -60.61 12.42
C SER A 7 10.24 -59.56 13.18
N ILE A 8 10.57 -58.27 13.31
CA ILE A 8 11.58 -57.34 12.77
C ILE A 8 11.48 -56.10 13.70
N PRO A 9 12.58 -55.36 13.96
CA PRO A 9 12.54 -54.09 14.69
C PRO A 9 12.09 -52.97 13.73
N PHE A 10 10.89 -52.41 13.91
CA PHE A 10 10.42 -51.26 13.13
C PHE A 10 9.35 -50.46 13.90
N LEU A 11 9.71 -49.96 15.08
CA LEU A 11 8.93 -48.96 15.83
C LEU A 11 9.67 -47.63 15.89
N LEU A 12 10.20 -47.23 14.73
CA LEU A 12 10.76 -45.89 14.45
C LEU A 12 10.33 -45.48 13.03
N ILE A 13 9.04 -45.69 12.70
CA ILE A 13 8.38 -45.05 11.56
C ILE A 13 7.54 -43.91 12.12
N LEU A 14 7.92 -42.70 11.74
CA LEU A 14 7.08 -41.52 11.59
C LEU A 14 5.99 -41.33 12.66
N ALA A 15 6.40 -40.88 13.83
CA ALA A 15 5.68 -39.77 14.47
C ALA A 15 6.24 -38.44 13.91
N LEU A 16 6.33 -38.34 12.59
CA LEU A 16 6.06 -37.06 11.94
C LEU A 16 4.58 -36.88 12.24
N VAL A 17 4.29 -36.13 13.30
CA VAL A 17 3.01 -35.46 13.44
C VAL A 17 2.88 -34.66 12.16
N ALA A 18 2.23 -35.26 11.17
CA ALA A 18 1.45 -34.55 10.20
C ALA A 18 0.37 -33.86 11.03
N SER A 19 0.72 -32.75 11.69
CA SER A 19 -0.15 -31.61 11.71
C SER A 19 -0.25 -31.18 10.25
N GLY A 20 -0.99 -31.97 9.47
CA GLY A 20 -1.58 -31.51 8.24
C GLY A 20 -2.47 -30.38 8.67
N SER A 21 -1.92 -29.16 8.67
CA SER A 21 -2.73 -27.98 8.47
C SER A 21 -3.42 -28.24 7.13
N GLN A 22 -4.66 -28.72 7.17
CA GLN A 22 -5.48 -28.72 5.98
C GLN A 22 -5.57 -27.25 5.60
N GLY A 23 -4.89 -26.88 4.52
CA GLY A 23 -4.96 -25.53 3.99
C GLY A 23 -6.41 -25.17 3.73
N ALA A 24 -6.91 -24.17 4.42
CA ALA A 24 -8.24 -23.63 4.16
C ALA A 24 -8.37 -23.10 2.71
N ASN A 25 -9.57 -23.20 2.16
CA ASN A 25 -9.95 -22.55 0.91
C ASN A 25 -10.35 -21.10 1.21
N ILE A 26 -9.51 -20.15 0.82
CA ILE A 26 -9.68 -18.72 1.13
C ILE A 26 -10.02 -17.95 -0.15
N LEU A 27 -11.08 -17.14 -0.10
CA LEU A 27 -11.47 -16.23 -1.16
C LEU A 27 -11.13 -14.78 -0.80
N GLY A 28 -10.26 -14.13 -1.56
CA GLY A 28 -10.00 -12.69 -1.46
C GLY A 28 -10.82 -11.88 -2.47
N LEU A 29 -11.69 -10.99 -2.00
CA LEU A 29 -12.50 -10.11 -2.86
C LEU A 29 -11.87 -8.71 -2.98
N PHE A 30 -10.81 -8.61 -3.76
CA PHE A 30 -9.95 -7.42 -3.88
C PHE A 30 -10.41 -6.49 -5.01
N THR A 31 -11.61 -5.95 -4.85
CA THR A 31 -12.32 -5.17 -5.88
C THR A 31 -11.91 -3.69 -5.94
N SER A 32 -10.91 -3.28 -5.13
CA SER A 32 -10.45 -1.89 -5.09
C SER A 32 -9.95 -1.40 -6.45
N LEU A 33 -10.35 -0.17 -6.82
CA LEU A 33 -9.91 0.49 -8.05
C LEU A 33 -8.60 1.25 -7.87
N SER A 34 -7.92 1.06 -6.73
CA SER A 34 -6.63 1.67 -6.44
C SER A 34 -5.50 0.65 -6.61
N PRO A 35 -4.56 0.87 -7.56
CA PRO A 35 -3.41 -0.02 -7.76
C PRO A 35 -2.60 -0.28 -6.48
N SER A 36 -2.44 0.73 -5.61
CA SER A 36 -1.67 0.57 -4.37
C SER A 36 -2.36 -0.34 -3.36
N HIS A 37 -3.70 -0.29 -3.25
CA HIS A 37 -4.44 -1.22 -2.38
C HIS A 37 -4.29 -2.66 -2.88
N LEU A 38 -4.37 -2.84 -4.21
CA LEU A 38 -4.20 -4.16 -4.81
C LEU A 38 -2.82 -4.76 -4.52
N VAL A 39 -1.73 -3.98 -4.55
CA VAL A 39 -0.39 -4.48 -4.21
C VAL A 39 -0.34 -5.06 -2.80
N ILE A 40 -0.94 -4.37 -1.82
CA ILE A 40 -0.97 -4.82 -0.43
C ILE A 40 -1.81 -6.08 -0.28
N GLN A 41 -2.99 -6.11 -0.90
CA GLN A 41 -3.89 -7.26 -0.89
C GLN A 41 -3.25 -8.51 -1.55
N MET A 42 -2.53 -8.33 -2.66
CA MET A 42 -1.78 -9.42 -3.30
C MET A 42 -0.61 -9.92 -2.44
N SER A 43 0.02 -9.05 -1.66
CA SER A 43 1.07 -9.43 -0.70
C SER A 43 0.51 -10.32 0.42
N MET A 44 -0.71 -10.02 0.91
CA MET A 44 -1.42 -10.89 1.84
C MET A 44 -1.76 -12.24 1.21
N ALA A 45 -2.33 -12.26 -0.01
CA ALA A 45 -2.66 -13.51 -0.70
C ALA A 45 -1.43 -14.41 -0.90
N LYS A 46 -0.28 -13.82 -1.24
CA LYS A 46 1.00 -14.52 -1.29
C LYS A 46 1.33 -15.19 0.05
N ILE A 47 1.26 -14.45 1.16
CA ILE A 47 1.58 -14.99 2.49
C ILE A 47 0.66 -16.16 2.87
N LEU A 48 -0.63 -16.05 2.58
CA LEU A 48 -1.61 -17.12 2.86
C LEU A 48 -1.37 -18.36 1.98
N ALA A 49 -1.01 -18.17 0.71
CA ALA A 49 -0.66 -19.28 -0.17
C ALA A 49 0.64 -19.97 0.27
N GLU A 50 1.65 -19.19 0.68
CA GLU A 50 2.93 -19.72 1.20
C GLU A 50 2.77 -20.46 2.54
N SER A 51 1.75 -20.14 3.34
CA SER A 51 1.42 -20.91 4.55
C SER A 51 0.60 -22.17 4.29
N GLY A 52 0.32 -22.48 3.02
CA GLY A 52 -0.33 -23.72 2.60
C GLY A 52 -1.84 -23.61 2.38
N HIS A 53 -2.46 -22.43 2.47
CA HIS A 53 -3.88 -22.25 2.13
C HIS A 53 -4.09 -22.28 0.61
N ASN A 54 -5.25 -22.76 0.18
CA ASN A 54 -5.68 -22.63 -1.21
C ASN A 54 -6.34 -21.26 -1.39
N VAL A 55 -5.64 -20.34 -2.05
CA VAL A 55 -6.07 -18.93 -2.13
C VAL A 55 -6.56 -18.60 -3.53
N THR A 56 -7.81 -18.16 -3.62
CA THR A 56 -8.41 -17.59 -4.82
C THR A 56 -8.66 -16.10 -4.60
N VAL A 57 -8.26 -15.25 -5.55
CA VAL A 57 -8.48 -13.80 -5.48
C VAL A 57 -9.25 -13.30 -6.68
N VAL A 58 -10.25 -12.45 -6.43
CA VAL A 58 -11.00 -11.70 -7.44
C VAL A 58 -10.51 -10.26 -7.45
N THR A 59 -10.15 -9.73 -8.62
CA THR A 59 -9.66 -8.35 -8.74
C THR A 59 -10.35 -7.58 -9.85
N ALA A 60 -10.50 -6.27 -9.66
CA ALA A 60 -10.96 -5.34 -10.70
C ALA A 60 -9.81 -4.89 -11.64
N LEU A 61 -8.61 -4.75 -11.06
CA LEU A 61 -7.41 -4.33 -11.78
C LEU A 61 -6.47 -5.52 -11.98
N LYS A 62 -5.62 -5.46 -13.03
CA LYS A 62 -4.54 -6.42 -13.22
C LYS A 62 -3.46 -6.19 -12.15
N PRO A 63 -3.11 -7.18 -11.33
CA PRO A 63 -2.06 -7.01 -10.33
C PRO A 63 -0.69 -6.89 -11.01
N PRO A 64 0.21 -6.02 -10.51
CA PRO A 64 1.56 -5.91 -11.05
C PRO A 64 2.42 -7.15 -10.74
N LEU A 65 2.11 -7.85 -9.65
CA LEU A 65 2.78 -9.05 -9.18
C LEU A 65 1.72 -10.09 -8.81
N LEU A 66 1.84 -11.31 -9.35
CA LEU A 66 0.97 -12.44 -9.06
C LEU A 66 1.83 -13.63 -8.65
N HIS A 67 1.59 -14.17 -7.45
CA HIS A 67 2.31 -15.35 -6.96
C HIS A 67 1.76 -16.62 -7.65
N PRO A 68 2.60 -17.58 -8.08
CA PRO A 68 2.16 -18.76 -8.84
C PRO A 68 1.16 -19.65 -8.11
N ALA A 69 1.19 -19.66 -6.77
CA ALA A 69 0.28 -20.45 -5.94
C ALA A 69 -1.08 -19.77 -5.65
N VAL A 70 -1.33 -18.59 -6.22
CA VAL A 70 -2.60 -17.86 -6.04
C VAL A 70 -3.45 -18.00 -7.30
N ASN A 71 -4.67 -18.53 -7.15
CA ASN A 71 -5.65 -18.57 -8.24
C ASN A 71 -6.21 -17.16 -8.44
N HIS A 72 -6.16 -16.63 -9.66
CA HIS A 72 -6.55 -15.24 -9.93
C HIS A 72 -7.69 -15.16 -10.94
N ILE A 73 -8.77 -14.48 -10.53
CA ILE A 73 -9.92 -14.16 -11.38
C ILE A 73 -9.98 -12.66 -11.56
N GLN A 74 -9.60 -12.18 -12.75
CA GLN A 74 -9.78 -10.78 -13.09
C GLN A 74 -11.18 -10.54 -13.68
N VAL A 75 -11.90 -9.60 -13.07
CA VAL A 75 -13.14 -9.04 -13.60
C VAL A 75 -12.82 -7.65 -14.12
N THR A 76 -12.70 -7.54 -15.44
CA THR A 76 -12.42 -6.27 -16.09
C THR A 76 -13.67 -5.40 -16.04
N LEU A 77 -13.53 -4.17 -15.55
CA LEU A 77 -14.55 -3.14 -15.70
C LEU A 77 -14.50 -2.54 -17.11
N ASP A 78 -15.64 -2.11 -17.64
CA ASP A 78 -15.72 -1.51 -18.97
C ASP A 78 -14.84 -0.24 -19.07
N GLU A 79 -14.22 0.01 -20.23
CA GLU A 79 -13.28 1.14 -20.42
C GLU A 79 -13.91 2.52 -20.13
N ALA A 80 -15.23 2.65 -20.25
CA ALA A 80 -15.98 3.85 -19.89
C ALA A 80 -15.89 4.17 -18.38
N ASP A 81 -15.76 3.15 -17.53
CA ASP A 81 -15.74 3.30 -16.08
C ASP A 81 -14.38 3.72 -15.54
N GLY A 82 -13.29 3.27 -16.14
CA GLY A 82 -11.92 3.69 -15.78
C GLY A 82 -11.70 5.18 -16.03
N LYS A 83 -12.25 5.71 -17.13
CA LYS A 83 -12.21 7.16 -17.46
C LYS A 83 -13.00 7.99 -16.45
N SER A 84 -14.14 7.49 -15.97
CA SER A 84 -14.98 8.15 -14.97
C SER A 84 -14.30 8.31 -13.60
N PHE A 85 -13.56 7.30 -13.11
CA PHE A 85 -12.85 7.42 -11.83
C PHE A 85 -11.65 8.38 -11.92
N GLY A 86 -10.88 8.30 -13.00
CA GLY A 86 -9.77 9.23 -13.24
C GLY A 86 -10.23 10.69 -13.35
N ALA A 87 -11.31 10.94 -14.09
CA ALA A 87 -11.91 12.28 -14.23
C ALA A 87 -12.44 12.82 -12.91
N LEU A 88 -13.04 11.96 -12.09
CA LEU A 88 -13.54 12.32 -10.77
C LEU A 88 -12.39 12.70 -9.81
N VAL A 89 -11.31 11.93 -9.80
CA VAL A 89 -10.10 12.29 -9.03
C VAL A 89 -9.47 13.60 -9.56
N ALA A 90 -9.50 13.83 -10.87
CA ALA A 90 -8.99 15.06 -11.48
C ALA A 90 -9.77 16.29 -11.04
N ASP A 91 -11.10 16.20 -11.00
CA ASP A 91 -11.98 17.27 -10.58
C ASP A 91 -11.80 17.58 -9.08
N MET A 92 -11.70 16.54 -8.24
CA MET A 92 -11.37 16.70 -6.82
C MET A 92 -10.02 17.40 -6.61
N ALA A 93 -9.00 17.05 -7.41
CA ALA A 93 -7.67 17.66 -7.31
C ALA A 93 -7.61 19.14 -7.70
N LYS A 94 -8.61 19.64 -8.42
CA LYS A 94 -8.68 21.02 -8.91
C LYS A 94 -9.56 21.92 -8.04
N ARG A 95 -10.37 21.35 -7.15
CA ARG A 95 -11.30 22.10 -6.30
C ARG A 95 -10.66 22.50 -4.98
N ASP A 96 -11.02 23.68 -4.50
CA ASP A 96 -10.72 24.08 -3.13
C ASP A 96 -11.64 23.33 -2.16
N THR A 97 -11.07 22.35 -1.46
CA THR A 97 -11.76 21.52 -0.46
C THR A 97 -11.59 22.06 0.96
N SER A 98 -11.24 23.34 1.14
CA SER A 98 -11.15 23.96 2.47
C SER A 98 -12.51 23.99 3.20
N ASN A 99 -13.63 24.03 2.46
CA ASN A 99 -14.96 23.90 3.04
C ASN A 99 -15.34 22.43 3.26
N ALA A 100 -15.47 22.04 4.53
CA ALA A 100 -15.76 20.66 4.93
C ALA A 100 -17.07 20.11 4.34
N VAL A 101 -18.10 20.93 4.18
CA VAL A 101 -19.42 20.49 3.66
C VAL A 101 -19.36 20.20 2.17
N ILE A 102 -18.73 21.08 1.40
CA ILE A 102 -18.54 20.88 -0.06
C ILE A 102 -17.66 19.65 -0.30
N SER A 103 -16.59 19.51 0.48
CA SER A 103 -15.70 18.36 0.42
C SER A 103 -16.41 17.06 0.75
N MET A 104 -17.29 17.07 1.76
CA MET A 104 -18.11 15.92 2.11
C MET A 104 -19.07 15.53 0.99
N LEU A 105 -19.77 16.49 0.37
CA LEU A 105 -20.69 16.19 -0.76
C LEU A 105 -19.96 15.61 -1.97
N VAL A 106 -18.82 16.19 -2.34
CA VAL A 106 -17.99 15.68 -3.45
C VAL A 106 -17.43 14.30 -3.11
N ALA A 107 -16.95 14.09 -1.89
CA ALA A 107 -16.48 12.79 -1.43
C ALA A 107 -17.60 11.74 -1.47
N MET A 108 -18.81 12.07 -1.02
CA MET A 108 -19.96 11.15 -1.01
C MET A 108 -20.36 10.71 -2.42
N GLY A 109 -20.45 11.63 -3.38
CA GLY A 109 -20.75 11.26 -4.79
C GLY A 109 -19.68 10.35 -5.40
N SER A 110 -18.42 10.65 -5.10
CA SER A 110 -17.25 9.88 -5.53
C SER A 110 -17.19 8.48 -4.94
N LEU A 111 -17.44 8.36 -3.63
CA LEU A 111 -17.55 7.10 -2.92
C LEU A 111 -18.70 6.26 -3.48
N THR A 112 -19.86 6.87 -3.72
CA THR A 112 -21.04 6.18 -4.27
C THR A 112 -20.74 5.57 -5.64
N SER A 113 -20.10 6.32 -6.54
CA SER A 113 -19.69 5.81 -7.85
C SER A 113 -18.64 4.68 -7.75
N ALA A 114 -17.65 4.82 -6.87
CA ALA A 114 -16.63 3.79 -6.64
C ALA A 114 -17.25 2.50 -6.07
N PHE A 115 -18.12 2.61 -5.06
CA PHE A 115 -18.83 1.47 -4.49
C PHE A 115 -19.78 0.81 -5.50
N GLY A 116 -20.44 1.59 -6.36
CA GLY A 116 -21.24 1.06 -7.47
C GLY A 116 -20.42 0.13 -8.36
N LYS A 117 -19.25 0.60 -8.82
CA LYS A 117 -18.35 -0.20 -9.66
C LYS A 117 -17.79 -1.42 -8.93
N MET A 118 -17.43 -1.29 -7.66
CA MET A 118 -17.01 -2.44 -6.85
C MET A 118 -18.14 -3.47 -6.73
N ALA A 119 -19.38 -3.02 -6.54
CA ALA A 119 -20.55 -3.90 -6.50
C ALA A 119 -20.82 -4.56 -7.86
N ASP A 120 -20.55 -3.89 -8.97
CA ASP A 120 -20.70 -4.46 -10.31
C ASP A 120 -19.69 -5.60 -10.56
N VAL A 121 -18.46 -5.47 -10.04
CA VAL A 121 -17.49 -6.58 -10.01
C VAL A 121 -18.07 -7.78 -9.28
N LEU A 122 -18.68 -7.59 -8.11
CA LEU A 122 -19.28 -8.69 -7.35
C LEU A 122 -20.50 -9.31 -8.04
N ARG A 123 -21.24 -8.53 -8.83
CA ARG A 123 -22.40 -9.00 -9.60
C ARG A 123 -22.00 -9.67 -10.91
N HIS A 124 -20.73 -9.61 -11.30
CA HIS A 124 -20.25 -10.23 -12.53
C HIS A 124 -20.38 -11.75 -12.46
N GLN A 125 -20.76 -12.38 -13.58
CA GLN A 125 -21.05 -13.83 -13.62
C GLN A 125 -19.89 -14.67 -13.08
N LYS A 126 -18.65 -14.38 -13.49
CA LYS A 126 -17.43 -15.03 -12.94
C LYS A 126 -17.34 -15.06 -11.41
N VAL A 127 -17.88 -14.06 -10.71
CA VAL A 127 -17.90 -14.01 -9.24
C VAL A 127 -19.11 -14.76 -8.70
N LYS A 128 -20.26 -14.62 -9.36
CA LYS A 128 -21.46 -15.42 -9.05
C LYS A 128 -21.19 -16.91 -9.08
N ASP A 129 -20.50 -17.37 -10.12
CA ASP A 129 -20.08 -18.76 -10.30
C ASP A 129 -19.28 -19.27 -9.08
N LEU A 130 -18.54 -18.41 -8.37
CA LEU A 130 -17.79 -18.82 -7.16
C LEU A 130 -18.67 -19.21 -5.98
N TYR A 131 -19.87 -18.63 -5.85
CA TYR A 131 -20.76 -18.89 -4.72
C TYR A 131 -22.09 -19.55 -5.12
N GLU A 132 -22.44 -19.60 -6.40
CA GLU A 132 -23.63 -20.27 -6.92
C GLU A 132 -23.35 -21.73 -7.31
N HIS A 133 -22.10 -22.09 -7.68
CA HIS A 133 -21.74 -23.49 -7.91
C HIS A 133 -21.50 -24.21 -6.58
N THR A 134 -22.32 -25.23 -6.31
CA THR A 134 -22.31 -26.01 -5.05
C THR A 134 -21.02 -26.78 -4.79
N ASP A 135 -20.20 -27.00 -5.83
CA ASP A 135 -18.90 -27.66 -5.70
C ASP A 135 -17.80 -26.71 -5.20
N ASN A 136 -18.04 -25.40 -5.25
CA ASN A 136 -17.13 -24.41 -4.68
C ASN A 136 -17.40 -24.26 -3.19
N HIS A 137 -16.34 -24.42 -2.39
CA HIS A 137 -16.39 -24.26 -0.94
C HIS A 137 -15.23 -23.36 -0.48
N PHE A 138 -15.56 -22.32 0.27
CA PHE A 138 -14.58 -21.42 0.88
C PHE A 138 -14.80 -21.38 2.39
N ASP A 139 -13.73 -21.58 3.15
CA ASP A 139 -13.73 -21.55 4.62
C ASP A 139 -13.66 -20.12 5.16
N LEU A 140 -13.12 -19.18 4.36
CA LEU A 140 -12.98 -17.77 4.71
C LEU A 140 -13.09 -16.88 3.47
N VAL A 141 -13.81 -15.77 3.60
CA VAL A 141 -13.82 -14.68 2.62
C VAL A 141 -13.16 -13.45 3.24
N ILE A 142 -12.14 -12.91 2.57
CA ILE A 142 -11.45 -11.68 2.97
C ILE A 142 -11.80 -10.58 1.99
N TRP A 143 -12.47 -9.54 2.49
CA TRP A 143 -12.89 -8.38 1.69
C TRP A 143 -11.77 -7.35 1.53
N GLU A 144 -11.10 -6.99 2.62
CA GLU A 144 -10.03 -5.99 2.62
C GLU A 144 -9.00 -6.33 3.70
N ALA A 145 -7.73 -6.02 3.41
CA ALA A 145 -6.67 -6.02 4.39
C ALA A 145 -5.59 -5.00 4.02
N SER A 146 -4.89 -4.49 5.03
CA SER A 146 -3.73 -3.63 4.86
C SER A 146 -2.61 -4.08 5.77
N MET A 147 -1.38 -4.11 5.24
CA MET A 147 -0.19 -4.55 5.95
C MET A 147 1.07 -3.94 5.34
N VAL A 148 2.03 -3.56 6.19
CA VAL A 148 3.41 -3.22 5.80
C VAL A 148 4.27 -4.47 5.98
N LYS A 149 5.18 -4.74 5.04
CA LYS A 149 6.04 -5.92 5.09
C LYS A 149 7.01 -5.81 6.26
N ASP A 150 7.33 -6.92 6.91
CA ASP A 150 8.32 -6.91 8.01
C ASP A 150 9.76 -6.78 7.48
N GLN A 151 10.00 -7.25 6.25
CA GLN A 151 11.28 -7.16 5.55
C GLN A 151 11.04 -6.57 4.15
N PRO A 152 11.84 -5.58 3.73
CA PRO A 152 11.76 -5.05 2.37
C PRO A 152 12.28 -6.09 1.36
N ASP A 153 11.67 -6.12 0.18
CA ASP A 153 12.21 -6.84 -0.97
C ASP A 153 13.42 -6.07 -1.54
N PRO A 154 14.39 -6.75 -2.20
CA PRO A 154 15.49 -6.06 -2.87
C PRO A 154 14.99 -5.04 -3.89
N LEU A 155 15.56 -3.84 -3.89
CA LEU A 155 15.26 -2.81 -4.87
C LEU A 155 15.80 -3.21 -6.25
N PRO A 156 15.12 -2.83 -7.35
CA PRO A 156 15.70 -2.88 -8.69
C PRO A 156 17.05 -2.18 -8.73
N GLU A 157 18.03 -2.76 -9.42
CA GLU A 157 19.43 -2.30 -9.46
C GLU A 157 19.55 -0.81 -9.78
N ASN A 158 18.78 -0.31 -10.75
CA ASN A 158 18.80 1.11 -11.13
C ASN A 158 18.32 2.06 -10.01
N ILE A 159 17.44 1.60 -9.13
CA ILE A 159 16.95 2.38 -7.98
C ILE A 159 17.96 2.30 -6.84
N GLU A 160 18.47 1.10 -6.55
CA GLU A 160 19.47 0.85 -5.53
C GLU A 160 20.75 1.67 -5.79
N ASP A 161 21.30 1.60 -7.01
CA ASP A 161 22.49 2.36 -7.40
C ASP A 161 22.28 3.86 -7.31
N PHE A 162 21.11 4.34 -7.73
CA PHE A 162 20.76 5.75 -7.64
C PHE A 162 20.72 6.23 -6.19
N LEU A 163 20.11 5.45 -5.28
CA LEU A 163 20.08 5.77 -3.85
C LEU A 163 21.46 5.68 -3.21
N ASN A 164 22.28 4.70 -3.60
CA ASN A 164 23.63 4.52 -3.07
C ASN A 164 24.60 5.60 -3.56
N SER A 165 24.34 6.21 -4.72
CA SER A 165 25.06 7.39 -5.20
C SER A 165 24.81 8.67 -4.36
N ALA A 166 23.80 8.67 -3.48
CA ALA A 166 23.52 9.80 -2.61
C ALA A 166 24.58 9.93 -1.51
N SER A 167 25.05 11.17 -1.29
CA SER A 167 25.92 11.53 -0.17
C SER A 167 25.35 10.99 1.15
N SER A 168 26.21 10.51 2.04
CA SER A 168 25.78 10.01 3.35
C SER A 168 25.18 11.10 4.23
N ASP A 169 25.66 12.33 4.08
CA ASP A 169 25.18 13.49 4.86
C ASP A 169 23.83 13.99 4.34
N ASP A 170 23.71 14.17 3.01
CA ASP A 170 22.49 14.72 2.40
C ASP A 170 21.39 13.67 2.26
N GLY A 171 21.74 12.43 1.87
CA GLY A 171 20.81 11.35 1.58
C GLY A 171 19.90 11.62 0.38
N ALA A 172 18.72 11.03 0.40
CA ALA A 172 17.76 11.05 -0.69
C ALA A 172 16.33 11.37 -0.21
N ILE A 173 15.53 11.90 -1.12
CA ILE A 173 14.12 12.24 -0.95
C ILE A 173 13.31 11.32 -1.85
N PHE A 174 12.24 10.76 -1.32
CA PHE A 174 11.24 10.08 -2.13
C PHE A 174 10.02 10.98 -2.30
N LEU A 175 9.55 11.19 -3.52
CA LEU A 175 8.39 12.02 -3.82
C LEU A 175 7.34 11.22 -4.60
N SER A 176 6.18 11.00 -3.97
CA SER A 176 5.06 10.26 -4.55
C SER A 176 3.72 10.81 -4.07
N LEU A 177 2.90 11.26 -5.01
CA LEU A 177 1.53 11.70 -4.75
C LEU A 177 0.50 10.56 -4.94
N GLY A 178 0.96 9.31 -4.94
CA GLY A 178 0.12 8.12 -5.08
C GLY A 178 -0.29 7.80 -6.53
N SER A 179 -1.14 6.79 -6.70
CA SER A 179 -1.64 6.34 -8.02
C SER A 179 -2.77 7.19 -8.57
N ASN A 180 -3.47 7.90 -7.69
CA ASN A 180 -4.72 8.58 -8.03
C ASN A 180 -4.48 10.05 -8.41
N VAL A 181 -3.50 10.71 -7.79
CA VAL A 181 -3.07 12.05 -8.20
C VAL A 181 -2.16 11.92 -9.42
N LYS A 182 -2.74 12.07 -10.61
CA LYS A 182 -1.98 12.11 -11.86
C LYS A 182 -1.35 13.48 -12.07
N ALA A 183 -0.19 13.51 -12.70
CA ALA A 183 0.50 14.74 -13.08
C ALA A 183 -0.40 15.72 -13.85
N GLU A 184 -1.22 15.20 -14.77
CA GLU A 184 -2.18 15.96 -15.59
C GLU A 184 -3.26 16.68 -14.78
N HIS A 185 -3.47 16.28 -13.53
CA HIS A 185 -4.47 16.88 -12.65
C HIS A 185 -3.90 18.07 -11.86
N ILE A 186 -2.57 18.21 -11.81
CA ILE A 186 -1.86 19.28 -11.12
C ILE A 186 -1.60 20.41 -12.11
N LYS A 187 -1.70 21.68 -11.66
CA LYS A 187 -1.35 22.83 -12.49
C LYS A 187 0.11 22.73 -12.95
N SER A 188 0.37 22.99 -14.23
CA SER A 188 1.72 22.96 -14.79
C SER A 188 2.67 23.90 -14.05
N ASP A 189 2.21 25.09 -13.66
CA ASP A 189 2.96 26.02 -12.82
C ASP A 189 3.40 25.40 -11.48
N THR A 190 2.50 24.73 -10.76
CA THR A 190 2.81 24.03 -9.51
C THR A 190 3.88 22.95 -9.71
N VAL A 191 3.74 22.14 -10.76
CA VAL A 191 4.71 21.09 -11.12
C VAL A 191 6.08 21.72 -11.44
N GLN A 192 6.09 22.82 -12.18
CA GLN A 192 7.32 23.53 -12.53
C GLN A 192 8.01 24.12 -11.29
N LYS A 193 7.26 24.73 -10.38
CA LYS A 193 7.78 25.23 -9.09
C LYS A 193 8.40 24.10 -8.27
N MET A 194 7.75 22.94 -8.21
CA MET A 194 8.32 21.75 -7.54
C MET A 194 9.64 21.34 -8.19
N PHE A 195 9.69 21.23 -9.52
CA PHE A 195 10.92 20.90 -10.25
C PHE A 195 12.04 21.91 -9.99
N ASN A 196 11.75 23.22 -10.06
CA ASN A 196 12.70 24.30 -9.87
C ASN A 196 13.38 24.26 -8.48
N VAL A 197 12.65 23.79 -7.46
CA VAL A 197 13.18 23.59 -6.11
C VAL A 197 13.99 22.29 -6.04
N ILE A 198 13.38 21.15 -6.35
CA ILE A 198 14.01 19.85 -6.08
C ILE A 198 15.23 19.58 -6.98
N SER A 199 15.28 20.15 -8.19
CA SER A 199 16.44 20.03 -9.09
C SER A 199 17.70 20.72 -8.56
N LYS A 200 17.54 21.65 -7.61
CA LYS A 200 18.64 22.40 -6.99
C LYS A 200 19.05 21.86 -5.62
N LEU A 201 18.38 20.81 -5.14
CA LEU A 201 18.69 20.18 -3.87
C LEU A 201 19.97 19.33 -3.99
N LYS A 202 20.71 19.24 -2.87
CA LYS A 202 21.88 18.34 -2.76
C LYS A 202 21.48 16.87 -2.70
N GLN A 203 20.26 16.60 -2.25
CA GLN A 203 19.70 15.25 -2.17
C GLN A 203 19.45 14.67 -3.56
N LYS A 204 19.62 13.35 -3.67
CA LYS A 204 19.01 12.58 -4.76
C LYS A 204 17.49 12.53 -4.54
N VAL A 205 16.71 12.58 -5.61
CA VAL A 205 15.25 12.60 -5.54
C VAL A 205 14.68 11.53 -6.45
N ILE A 206 13.98 10.56 -5.88
CA ILE A 206 13.14 9.65 -6.66
C ILE A 206 11.76 10.29 -6.77
N TRP A 207 11.33 10.59 -7.99
CA TRP A 207 10.02 11.21 -8.26
C TRP A 207 9.13 10.23 -9.04
N LYS A 208 8.07 9.73 -8.39
CA LYS A 208 7.01 8.98 -9.06
C LYS A 208 6.31 9.85 -10.10
N TRP A 209 6.40 9.49 -11.38
CA TRP A 209 5.86 10.28 -12.49
C TRP A 209 5.22 9.41 -13.57
N ASP A 210 3.98 9.73 -13.96
CA ASP A 210 3.17 8.84 -14.80
C ASP A 210 3.56 8.83 -16.28
N ASN A 211 4.03 9.98 -16.80
CA ASN A 211 4.39 10.17 -18.21
C ASN A 211 5.89 10.48 -18.35
N LEU A 212 6.70 9.44 -18.56
CA LEU A 212 8.16 9.57 -18.69
C LEU A 212 8.60 10.22 -19.99
N GLU A 213 7.73 10.32 -21.00
CA GLU A 213 8.00 11.06 -22.24
C GLU A 213 7.85 12.57 -22.03
N ASN A 214 7.10 12.98 -21.01
CA ASN A 214 6.85 14.37 -20.66
C ASN A 214 7.10 14.63 -19.16
N THR A 215 8.37 14.65 -18.78
CA THR A 215 8.82 14.99 -17.42
C THR A 215 8.82 16.51 -17.20
N PRO A 216 8.68 17.00 -15.96
CA PRO A 216 8.74 18.43 -15.60
C PRO A 216 10.05 19.15 -16.01
N GLY A 217 11.13 18.38 -16.18
CA GLY A 217 12.44 18.87 -16.56
C GLY A 217 13.49 17.80 -16.30
N LYS A 218 14.74 18.08 -16.65
CA LYS A 218 15.86 17.14 -16.49
C LYS A 218 16.87 17.69 -15.47
N SER A 219 17.28 16.83 -14.54
CA SER A 219 18.36 17.10 -13.59
C SER A 219 19.02 15.79 -13.17
N GLU A 220 20.34 15.79 -12.96
CA GLU A 220 21.11 14.59 -12.58
C GLU A 220 20.79 14.08 -11.16
N ASN A 221 20.17 14.92 -10.33
CA ASN A 221 19.76 14.54 -8.99
C ASN A 221 18.34 13.94 -8.95
N ILE A 222 17.63 13.82 -10.08
CA ILE A 222 16.26 13.31 -10.12
C ILE A 222 16.18 12.01 -10.93
N LEU A 223 15.61 10.97 -10.34
CA LEU A 223 15.19 9.74 -11.02
C LEU A 223 13.67 9.72 -11.14
N TYR A 224 13.15 9.79 -12.37
CA TYR A 224 11.73 9.62 -12.64
C TYR A 224 11.40 8.15 -12.87
N ALA A 225 10.30 7.70 -12.28
CA ALA A 225 9.79 6.35 -12.51
C ALA A 225 8.26 6.30 -12.43
N LYS A 226 7.65 5.52 -13.31
CA LYS A 226 6.19 5.35 -13.35
C LYS A 226 5.67 4.45 -12.24
N TRP A 227 6.39 3.36 -11.98
CA TRP A 227 6.07 2.39 -10.93
C TRP A 227 7.28 2.26 -10.02
N LEU A 228 7.03 2.23 -8.71
CA LEU A 228 8.07 2.21 -7.69
C LEU A 228 7.68 1.27 -6.54
N PRO A 229 8.62 0.45 -6.04
CA PRO A 229 8.43 -0.33 -4.81
C PRO A 229 8.50 0.60 -3.59
N GLN A 230 7.43 1.34 -3.34
CA GLN A 230 7.40 2.46 -2.38
C GLN A 230 7.80 2.04 -0.95
N ASP A 231 7.25 0.95 -0.42
CA ASP A 231 7.58 0.44 0.92
C ASP A 231 9.08 0.13 1.03
N ASP A 232 9.64 -0.55 0.02
CA ASP A 232 11.04 -0.96 -0.03
C ASP A 232 11.98 0.27 -0.17
N ILE A 233 11.57 1.30 -0.92
CA ILE A 233 12.29 2.59 -0.97
C ILE A 233 12.25 3.29 0.39
N LEU A 234 11.07 3.34 1.03
CA LEU A 234 10.94 3.94 2.36
C LEU A 234 11.73 3.17 3.43
N ALA A 235 11.99 1.88 3.25
CA ALA A 235 12.88 1.11 4.11
C ALA A 235 14.36 1.50 3.96
N HIS A 236 14.76 2.04 2.80
CA HIS A 236 16.16 2.28 2.49
C HIS A 236 16.81 3.33 3.42
N PRO A 237 18.03 3.10 3.94
CA PRO A 237 18.67 3.97 4.92
C PRO A 237 19.00 5.38 4.37
N LYS A 238 19.20 5.52 3.05
CA LYS A 238 19.47 6.82 2.42
C LYS A 238 18.23 7.72 2.33
N ILE A 239 17.01 7.20 2.43
CA ILE A 239 15.81 8.05 2.43
C ILE A 239 15.73 8.85 3.73
N ARG A 240 15.71 10.17 3.60
CA ARG A 240 15.64 11.13 4.71
C ARG A 240 14.28 11.83 4.82
N LEU A 241 13.54 11.93 3.72
CA LEU A 241 12.26 12.63 3.66
C LEU A 241 11.34 11.94 2.64
N PHE A 242 10.06 11.83 2.99
CA PHE A 242 9.00 11.44 2.08
C PHE A 242 8.07 12.62 1.77
N ILE A 243 8.05 13.08 0.53
CA ILE A 243 7.11 14.10 0.06
C ILE A 243 5.89 13.37 -0.51
N THR A 244 4.73 13.57 0.10
CA THR A 244 3.56 12.69 -0.08
C THR A 244 2.26 13.46 -0.14
N HIS A 245 1.27 12.94 -0.86
CA HIS A 245 -0.11 13.42 -0.78
C HIS A 245 -0.83 13.06 0.54
N ALA A 246 -0.16 12.39 1.49
CA ALA A 246 -0.73 11.95 2.78
C ALA A 246 -1.89 10.93 2.69
N GLY A 247 -1.93 10.11 1.64
CA GLY A 247 -2.80 8.93 1.63
C GLY A 247 -2.42 7.92 2.72
N LYS A 248 -3.42 7.26 3.34
CA LYS A 248 -3.25 6.42 4.53
C LYS A 248 -2.14 5.36 4.40
N GLY A 249 -2.06 4.66 3.27
CA GLY A 249 -1.03 3.64 3.02
C GLY A 249 0.39 4.19 3.11
N GLY A 250 0.70 5.22 2.32
CA GLY A 250 2.03 5.85 2.32
C GLY A 250 2.41 6.50 3.65
N VAL A 251 1.44 7.08 4.37
CA VAL A 251 1.67 7.58 5.74
C VAL A 251 2.05 6.43 6.67
N THR A 252 1.36 5.30 6.58
CA THR A 252 1.61 4.13 7.43
C THR A 252 2.97 3.51 7.14
N GLU A 253 3.37 3.37 5.87
CA GLU A 253 4.69 2.88 5.47
C GLU A 253 5.82 3.82 5.96
N ALA A 254 5.64 5.14 5.81
CA ALA A 254 6.63 6.11 6.29
C ALA A 254 6.75 6.12 7.82
N GLN A 255 5.63 6.01 8.54
CA GLN A 255 5.61 5.83 9.99
C GLN A 255 6.31 4.53 10.40
N TYR A 256 6.05 3.42 9.71
CA TYR A 256 6.69 2.14 9.97
C TYR A 256 8.22 2.22 9.80
N HIS A 257 8.71 2.89 8.75
CA HIS A 257 10.15 3.05 8.49
C HIS A 257 10.78 4.28 9.17
N GLY A 258 10.03 5.01 9.98
CA GLY A 258 10.54 6.17 10.71
C GLY A 258 11.02 7.29 9.79
N LYS A 259 10.30 7.56 8.69
CA LYS A 259 10.64 8.61 7.72
C LYS A 259 9.75 9.83 7.93
N PRO A 260 10.32 11.02 8.16
CA PRO A 260 9.52 12.24 8.28
C PRO A 260 8.92 12.61 6.93
N MET A 261 7.84 13.40 6.97
CA MET A 261 7.01 13.65 5.79
C MET A 261 6.81 15.14 5.51
N LEU A 262 6.74 15.51 4.23
CA LEU A 262 6.14 16.76 3.79
C LEU A 262 4.85 16.42 3.04
N ALA A 263 3.72 16.79 3.62
CA ALA A 263 2.40 16.49 3.09
C ALA A 263 1.93 17.55 2.10
N LEU A 264 1.44 17.11 0.95
CA LEU A 264 0.79 17.90 -0.10
C LEU A 264 -0.61 17.30 -0.35
N PRO A 265 -1.52 17.36 0.65
CA PRO A 265 -2.83 16.73 0.56
C PRO A 265 -3.66 17.34 -0.56
N VAL A 266 -4.48 16.50 -1.20
CA VAL A 266 -5.28 16.89 -2.35
C VAL A 266 -6.77 16.71 -2.08
N PHE A 267 -7.21 15.53 -1.63
CA PHE A 267 -8.64 15.25 -1.40
C PHE A 267 -8.89 14.07 -0.44
N GLY A 268 -10.16 13.83 -0.09
CA GLY A 268 -10.57 12.65 0.67
C GLY A 268 -10.06 12.67 2.12
N ASP A 269 -9.46 11.57 2.56
CA ASP A 269 -8.87 11.41 3.89
C ASP A 269 -7.53 12.16 4.07
N GLN A 270 -6.91 12.59 2.97
CA GLN A 270 -5.57 13.15 2.94
C GLN A 270 -5.38 14.39 3.83
N PRO A 271 -6.28 15.40 3.85
CA PRO A 271 -6.12 16.55 4.73
C PRO A 271 -6.19 16.17 6.22
N GLY A 272 -7.03 15.19 6.58
CA GLY A 272 -7.13 14.67 7.95
C GLY A 272 -5.85 13.94 8.38
N ASN A 273 -5.32 13.08 7.51
CA ASN A 273 -4.04 12.41 7.74
C ASN A 273 -2.88 13.42 7.86
N ALA A 274 -2.87 14.47 7.01
CA ALA A 274 -1.88 15.54 7.06
C ALA A 274 -1.97 16.36 8.35
N ALA A 275 -3.18 16.68 8.83
CA ALA A 275 -3.35 17.34 10.12
C ALA A 275 -2.84 16.47 11.27
N ALA A 276 -3.12 15.16 11.24
CA ALA A 276 -2.66 14.21 12.26
C ALA A 276 -1.12 14.11 12.29
N LEU A 277 -0.46 13.94 11.14
CA LEU A 277 1.02 13.83 11.10
C LEU A 277 1.71 15.12 11.55
N VAL A 278 1.14 16.30 11.25
CA VAL A 278 1.66 17.59 11.74
C VAL A 278 1.50 17.68 13.25
N THR A 279 0.33 17.32 13.78
CA THR A 279 0.04 17.31 15.23
C THR A 279 0.98 16.37 15.98
N GLN A 280 1.30 15.23 15.39
CA GLN A 280 2.25 14.24 15.95
C GLN A 280 3.72 14.66 15.79
N GLY A 281 4.00 15.75 15.07
CA GLY A 281 5.36 16.22 14.83
C GLY A 281 6.14 15.35 13.84
N PHE A 282 5.48 14.55 13.00
CA PHE A 282 6.13 13.69 12.01
C PHE A 282 6.50 14.43 10.72
N GLY A 283 6.04 15.68 10.57
CA GLY A 283 6.24 16.42 9.34
C GLY A 283 5.56 17.78 9.32
N LEU A 284 5.52 18.36 8.12
CA LEU A 284 4.81 19.59 7.79
C LEU A 284 3.79 19.32 6.67
N SER A 285 2.87 20.26 6.45
CA SER A 285 1.89 20.20 5.37
C SER A 285 1.85 21.52 4.62
N LEU A 286 1.79 21.46 3.29
CA LEU A 286 1.59 22.60 2.39
C LEU A 286 0.40 22.35 1.46
N SER A 287 -0.26 23.41 1.05
CA SER A 287 -1.30 23.34 0.02
C SER A 287 -0.65 23.22 -1.35
N LEU A 288 -0.99 22.16 -2.09
CA LEU A 288 -0.55 22.00 -3.48
C LEU A 288 -1.12 23.10 -4.41
N LEU A 289 -2.32 23.62 -4.08
CA LEU A 289 -3.02 24.63 -4.88
C LEU A 289 -2.36 26.02 -4.84
N THR A 290 -1.71 26.34 -3.74
CA THR A 290 -1.06 27.64 -3.47
C THR A 290 0.44 27.47 -3.21
N LEU A 291 1.04 26.42 -3.77
CA LEU A 291 2.44 26.10 -3.56
C LEU A 291 3.34 27.16 -4.22
N GLU A 292 4.32 27.65 -3.47
CA GLU A 292 5.33 28.58 -3.95
C GLU A 292 6.73 27.99 -3.72
N GLU A 293 7.69 28.34 -4.59
CA GLU A 293 9.04 27.75 -4.54
C GLU A 293 9.73 27.98 -3.20
N GLN A 294 9.60 29.20 -2.65
CA GLN A 294 10.22 29.57 -1.39
C GLN A 294 9.68 28.73 -0.24
N SER A 295 8.35 28.68 -0.06
CA SER A 295 7.74 27.93 1.04
C SER A 295 8.00 26.43 0.90
N PHE A 296 7.97 25.89 -0.32
CA PHE A 296 8.29 24.48 -0.57
C PHE A 296 9.74 24.16 -0.19
N ARG A 297 10.69 24.97 -0.63
CA ARG A 297 12.11 24.82 -0.31
C ARG A 297 12.34 24.90 1.20
N ASP A 298 11.82 25.93 1.85
CA ASP A 298 12.06 26.19 3.27
C ASP A 298 11.50 25.07 4.15
N ASN A 299 10.33 24.50 3.79
CA ASN A 299 9.76 23.37 4.52
C ASN A 299 10.55 22.07 4.32
N ILE A 300 11.13 21.84 3.13
CA ILE A 300 12.03 20.71 2.89
C ILE A 300 13.27 20.84 3.78
N HIS A 301 13.90 22.02 3.82
CA HIS A 301 15.06 22.28 4.67
C HIS A 301 14.71 22.13 6.15
N GLU A 302 13.60 22.73 6.61
CA GLU A 302 13.16 22.61 8.01
C GLU A 302 13.01 21.15 8.43
N ILE A 303 12.41 20.28 7.60
CA ILE A 303 12.25 18.86 7.99
C ILE A 303 13.59 18.11 7.98
N LEU A 304 14.46 18.38 7.01
CA LEU A 304 15.75 17.69 6.87
C LEU A 304 16.76 18.12 7.94
N GLU A 305 16.77 19.40 8.31
CA GLU A 305 17.76 20.00 9.20
C GLU A 305 17.29 20.03 10.66
N ASN A 306 15.97 20.06 10.93
CA ASN A 306 15.44 20.02 12.28
C ASN A 306 15.24 18.58 12.75
N PRO A 307 16.04 18.08 13.71
CA PRO A 307 15.96 16.68 14.13
C PRO A 307 14.67 16.33 14.87
N LYS A 308 13.80 17.30 15.22
CA LYS A 308 12.55 17.02 15.94
C LYS A 308 11.63 16.08 15.14
N TYR A 309 11.52 16.26 13.82
CA TYR A 309 10.62 15.46 12.98
C TYR A 309 11.06 14.01 12.88
N ASN A 310 12.34 13.83 12.53
CA ASN A 310 12.96 12.52 12.44
C ASN A 310 12.94 11.78 13.80
N ARG A 311 13.23 12.47 14.91
CA ARG A 311 13.15 11.87 16.25
C ARG A 311 11.73 11.44 16.61
N ALA A 312 10.73 12.28 16.35
CA ALA A 312 9.34 11.97 16.66
C ALA A 312 8.85 10.72 15.90
N VAL A 313 9.05 10.68 14.58
CA VAL A 313 8.60 9.55 13.77
C VAL A 313 9.40 8.27 14.03
N LYS A 314 10.70 8.35 14.34
CA LYS A 314 11.49 7.17 14.74
C LYS A 314 11.11 6.63 16.11
N ALA A 315 10.78 7.50 17.06
CA ALA A 315 10.25 7.07 18.36
C ALA A 315 8.92 6.32 18.18
N PHE A 316 8.02 6.88 17.36
CA PHE A 316 6.79 6.19 16.99
C PHE A 316 7.06 4.85 16.28
N SER A 317 7.92 4.82 15.26
CA SER A 317 8.30 3.62 14.51
C SER A 317 8.79 2.51 15.44
N SER A 318 9.66 2.86 16.40
CA SER A 318 10.20 1.90 17.37
C SER A 318 9.09 1.29 18.22
N LEU A 319 8.18 2.11 18.77
CA LEU A 319 7.04 1.63 19.55
C LEU A 319 6.02 0.84 18.70
N TYR A 320 5.78 1.28 17.47
CA TYR A 320 4.83 0.64 16.56
C TYR A 320 5.29 -0.75 16.12
N ARG A 321 6.60 -0.93 15.97
CA ARG A 321 7.24 -2.20 15.58
C ARG A 321 7.53 -3.11 16.76
N ASP A 322 7.53 -2.58 17.98
CA ASP A 322 7.68 -3.35 19.21
C ASP A 322 6.37 -4.07 19.54
N ARG A 323 6.19 -5.24 18.94
CA ARG A 323 5.02 -6.09 19.08
C ARG A 323 5.45 -7.56 19.20
N PRO A 324 4.70 -8.39 19.96
CA PRO A 324 5.08 -9.78 20.21
C PRO A 324 5.07 -10.65 18.94
N LEU A 325 4.25 -10.29 17.95
CA LEU A 325 4.12 -10.99 16.67
C LEU A 325 4.31 -10.01 15.53
N SER A 326 4.99 -10.46 14.47
CA SER A 326 5.13 -9.73 13.22
C SER A 326 3.76 -9.54 12.53
N ALA A 327 3.66 -8.66 11.52
CA ALA A 327 2.38 -8.48 10.82
C ALA A 327 1.97 -9.77 10.09
N ARG A 328 2.95 -10.46 9.48
CA ARG A 328 2.76 -11.78 8.88
C ARG A 328 2.24 -12.78 9.90
N GLN A 329 2.86 -12.88 11.07
CA GLN A 329 2.44 -13.81 12.13
C GLN A 329 1.05 -13.47 12.67
N THR A 330 0.77 -12.18 12.85
CA THR A 330 -0.54 -11.68 13.31
C THR A 330 -1.64 -12.04 12.32
N LEU A 331 -1.41 -11.81 11.03
CA LEU A 331 -2.33 -12.20 9.95
C LEU A 331 -2.63 -13.70 9.99
N LEU A 332 -1.59 -14.54 9.97
CA LEU A 332 -1.74 -15.99 9.98
C LEU A 332 -2.48 -16.47 11.22
N TYR A 333 -2.11 -15.95 12.40
CA TYR A 333 -2.77 -16.30 13.64
C TYR A 333 -4.27 -15.98 13.60
N TRP A 334 -4.66 -14.77 13.17
CA TRP A 334 -6.06 -14.36 13.18
C TRP A 334 -6.89 -15.04 12.09
N VAL A 335 -6.31 -15.27 10.91
CA VAL A 335 -6.96 -16.06 9.85
C VAL A 335 -7.25 -17.47 10.37
N ASP A 336 -6.23 -18.16 10.90
CA ASP A 336 -6.42 -19.49 11.48
C ASP A 336 -7.36 -19.46 12.67
N TYR A 337 -7.35 -18.40 13.48
CA TYR A 337 -8.27 -18.27 14.62
C TYR A 337 -9.73 -18.24 14.15
N VAL A 338 -10.05 -17.41 13.15
CA VAL A 338 -11.41 -17.33 12.60
C VAL A 338 -11.84 -18.66 12.01
N ILE A 339 -10.95 -19.34 11.28
CA ILE A 339 -11.22 -20.66 10.69
C ILE A 339 -11.45 -21.71 11.81
N ARG A 340 -10.52 -21.82 12.77
CA ARG A 340 -10.61 -22.76 13.91
C ARG A 340 -11.86 -22.56 14.77
N HIS A 341 -12.37 -21.34 14.84
CA HIS A 341 -13.55 -20.98 15.62
C HIS A 341 -14.79 -20.71 14.76
N HIS A 342 -14.82 -21.24 13.53
CA HIS A 342 -15.98 -21.23 12.64
C HIS A 342 -16.64 -19.84 12.51
N GLY A 343 -15.83 -18.81 12.25
CA GLY A 343 -16.29 -17.43 12.09
C GLY A 343 -16.16 -16.54 13.34
N ALA A 344 -15.67 -17.08 14.46
CA ALA A 344 -15.37 -16.34 15.70
C ALA A 344 -16.48 -15.36 16.12
N ALA A 345 -17.71 -15.87 16.28
CA ALA A 345 -18.90 -15.07 16.57
C ALA A 345 -18.74 -14.14 17.79
N HIS A 346 -17.95 -14.53 18.79
CA HIS A 346 -17.65 -13.74 19.99
C HIS A 346 -16.78 -12.51 19.75
N LEU A 347 -16.15 -12.37 18.59
CA LEU A 347 -15.37 -11.19 18.17
C LEU A 347 -16.13 -10.28 17.21
N GLN A 348 -17.32 -10.68 16.77
CA GLN A 348 -18.12 -9.87 15.85
C GLN A 348 -18.62 -8.62 16.57
N SER A 349 -18.57 -7.49 15.87
CA SER A 349 -19.13 -6.24 16.39
C SER A 349 -20.63 -6.42 16.64
N PRO A 350 -21.16 -5.96 17.79
CA PRO A 350 -22.59 -6.05 18.10
C PRO A 350 -23.46 -5.13 17.24
N VAL A 351 -22.86 -4.37 16.32
CA VAL A 351 -23.52 -3.37 15.45
C VAL A 351 -24.00 -3.99 14.13
N TYR A 352 -23.84 -5.30 13.93
CA TYR A 352 -24.33 -6.02 12.74
C TYR A 352 -25.65 -6.74 12.98
#